data_AF-A0A231NYT7-F1
#
_entry.id   AF-A0A231NYT7-F1
#
_cell.length_a   1.000
_cell.length_b   1.000
_cell.length_c   1.000
_cell.angle_alpha   90.00
_cell.angle_beta   90.00
_cell.angle_gamma   90.00
#
_symmetry.space_group_name_H-M   'P 1'
#
loop_
_entity.id
_entity.type
_entity.pdbx_description
1 polymer ?
#
loop_
_entity_poly.entity_id
_entity_poly.type
_entity_poly.pdbx_seq_one_letter_code
_entity_poly.pdbx_strand_id
1 'polypeptide(L)'
;MYNRKQGAYTENRIFPYAKLSELNPDLLNRARKMAANERADHPWKTMNDLELQKCAGLYLKDPKSDKEGITLAGILIFGKPELILAALPHHRTDALLRKVNLDRYDDYDDIRVNLLESYERLMQFINKHLNDTFYLEID
;
A
#
# COMPACT_ATOMS: atom_id res chain seq x y z
N MET A 1 6.16 -15.94 -19.62
CA MET A 1 7.01 -14.76 -19.36
C MET A 1 7.59 -14.89 -17.97
N TYR A 2 8.83 -15.36 -17.84
CA TYR A 2 9.53 -15.43 -16.56
C TYR A 2 10.37 -14.16 -16.41
N ASN A 3 10.02 -13.30 -15.46
CA ASN A 3 10.95 -12.30 -14.93
C ASN A 3 12.06 -13.06 -14.20
N ARG A 4 13.07 -13.49 -14.95
CA ARG A 4 14.34 -13.99 -14.43
C ARG A 4 14.85 -12.90 -13.50
N LYS A 5 14.99 -13.19 -12.20
CA LYS A 5 15.45 -12.30 -11.12
C LYS A 5 16.56 -11.38 -11.65
N GLN A 6 16.19 -10.21 -12.18
CA GLN A 6 17.12 -9.13 -12.39
C GLN A 6 17.53 -8.72 -10.98
N GLY A 7 18.82 -8.46 -10.74
CA GLY A 7 19.38 -8.28 -9.40
C GLY A 7 18.83 -7.09 -8.60
N ALA A 8 17.80 -6.40 -9.09
CA ALA A 8 17.08 -5.35 -8.40
C ALA A 8 15.61 -5.77 -8.20
N TYR A 9 15.19 -5.77 -6.94
CA TYR A 9 13.81 -5.88 -6.50
C TYR A 9 12.93 -4.84 -7.19
N THR A 10 11.78 -5.26 -7.73
CA THR A 10 10.86 -4.39 -8.50
C THR A 10 10.34 -3.21 -7.69
N GLU A 11 10.13 -3.44 -6.40
CA GLU A 11 9.71 -2.47 -5.39
C GLU A 11 10.73 -1.35 -5.17
N ASN A 12 12.02 -1.62 -5.41
CA ASN A 12 13.11 -0.65 -5.27
C ASN A 12 13.35 0.18 -6.55
N ARG A 13 12.54 -0.01 -7.59
CA ARG A 13 12.61 0.82 -8.80
C ARG A 13 12.40 2.30 -8.43
N ILE A 14 13.38 3.14 -8.76
CA ILE A 14 13.37 4.57 -8.45
C ILE A 14 12.57 5.34 -9.51
N PHE A 15 11.73 6.27 -9.06
CA PHE A 15 11.00 7.25 -9.89
C PHE A 15 11.53 8.65 -9.59
N PRO A 16 12.55 9.14 -10.32
CA PRO A 16 13.25 10.39 -9.98
C PRO A 16 12.40 11.66 -10.07
N TYR A 17 11.31 11.61 -10.83
CA TYR A 17 10.42 12.75 -11.07
C TYR A 17 9.18 12.73 -10.19
N ALA A 18 8.95 11.65 -9.43
CA ALA A 18 7.85 11.60 -8.46
C ALA A 18 8.16 12.52 -7.29
N LYS A 19 7.22 13.41 -6.97
CA LYS A 19 7.37 14.41 -5.91
C LYS A 19 6.70 13.92 -4.63
N LEU A 20 7.25 14.31 -3.48
CA LEU A 20 6.62 14.03 -2.18
C LEU A 20 5.19 14.61 -2.06
N SER A 21 4.89 15.70 -2.77
CA SER A 21 3.54 16.30 -2.83
C SER A 21 2.48 15.43 -3.52
N GLU A 22 2.92 14.44 -4.30
CA GLU A 22 2.06 13.47 -4.99
C GLU A 22 1.76 12.24 -4.11
N LEU A 23 2.37 12.17 -2.92
CA LEU A 23 1.99 11.24 -1.87
C LEU A 23 0.81 11.79 -1.06
N ASN A 24 0.09 10.90 -0.39
CA ASN A 24 -1.00 11.20 0.51
C ASN A 24 -0.44 11.56 1.90
N PRO A 25 -0.51 12.84 2.33
CA PRO A 25 0.02 13.28 3.62
C PRO A 25 -0.74 12.68 4.80
N ASP A 26 -2.02 12.36 4.64
CA ASP A 26 -2.84 11.79 5.72
C ASP A 26 -2.39 10.37 6.05
N LEU A 27 -2.02 9.58 5.04
CA LEU A 27 -1.46 8.24 5.24
C LEU A 27 -0.08 8.28 5.89
N LEU A 28 0.76 9.26 5.53
CA LEU A 28 2.05 9.47 6.19
C LEU A 28 1.87 9.82 7.67
N ASN A 29 0.97 10.75 7.97
CA ASN A 29 0.63 11.13 9.33
C ASN A 29 0.07 9.95 10.13
N ARG A 30 -0.77 9.13 9.51
CA ARG A 30 -1.29 7.91 10.13
C ARG A 30 -0.18 6.89 10.40
N ALA A 31 0.74 6.67 9.46
CA ALA A 31 1.88 5.78 9.66
C ALA A 31 2.77 6.24 10.84
N ARG A 32 3.03 7.55 10.95
CA ARG A 32 3.74 8.14 12.11
C ARG A 32 3.02 7.83 13.43
N LYS A 33 1.71 8.02 13.48
CA LYS A 33 0.90 7.72 14.68
C LYS A 33 0.91 6.24 15.03
N MET A 34 0.81 5.34 14.05
CA MET A 34 0.87 3.90 14.28
C MET A 34 2.23 3.48 14.85
N ALA A 35 3.33 3.94 14.24
CA ALA A 35 4.68 3.65 14.73
C ALA A 35 4.92 4.23 16.15
N ALA A 36 4.40 5.42 16.42
CA ALA A 36 4.43 6.07 17.73
C ALA A 36 3.66 5.32 18.82
N ASN A 37 2.56 4.67 18.46
CA ASN A 37 1.73 3.89 19.36
C ASN A 37 2.35 2.52 19.64
N GLU A 38 3.00 1.91 18.64
CA GLU A 38 3.73 0.64 18.83
C GLU A 38 5.00 0.85 19.67
N ARG A 39 5.74 1.92 19.39
CA ARG A 39 6.97 2.28 20.11
C ARG A 39 6.99 3.76 20.47
N ALA A 40 6.94 4.06 21.77
CA ALA A 40 6.85 5.43 22.25
C ALA A 40 8.06 6.31 21.84
N ASP A 41 9.23 5.73 21.63
CA ASP A 41 10.46 6.40 21.20
C ASP A 41 10.75 6.19 19.69
N HIS A 42 9.72 5.95 18.87
CA HIS A 42 9.92 5.74 17.44
C HIS A 42 10.46 7.01 16.74
N PRO A 43 11.52 6.92 15.90
CA PRO A 43 12.17 8.11 15.29
C PRO A 43 11.25 8.89 14.35
N TRP A 44 10.23 8.24 13.79
CA TRP A 44 9.26 8.86 12.89
C TRP A 44 8.42 9.97 13.55
N LYS A 45 8.46 10.12 14.89
CA LYS A 45 7.80 11.23 15.58
C LYS A 45 8.40 12.59 15.22
N THR A 46 9.72 12.65 15.02
CA THR A 46 10.46 13.91 14.84
C THR A 46 11.00 14.11 13.42
N MET A 47 11.04 13.06 12.61
CA MET A 47 11.50 13.13 11.22
C MET A 47 10.58 13.97 10.34
N ASN A 48 11.12 14.66 9.34
CA ASN A 48 10.32 15.21 8.24
C ASN A 48 9.89 14.10 7.25
N ASP A 49 9.09 14.43 6.24
CA ASP A 49 8.55 13.44 5.30
C ASP A 49 9.63 12.75 4.47
N LEU A 50 10.64 13.49 4.01
CA LEU A 50 11.74 12.92 3.24
C LEU A 50 12.60 11.98 4.10
N GLU A 51 12.89 12.37 5.33
CA GLU A 51 13.64 11.55 6.30
C GLU A 51 12.91 10.25 6.61
N LEU A 52 11.58 10.32 6.80
CA LEU A 52 10.76 9.13 7.00
C LEU A 52 10.86 8.20 5.79
N GLN A 53 10.70 8.72 4.57
CA GLN A 53 10.78 7.92 3.35
C GLN A 53 12.16 7.26 3.20
N LYS A 54 13.24 7.98 3.50
CA LYS A 54 14.61 7.43 3.49
C LYS A 54 14.78 6.34 4.55
N CYS A 55 14.32 6.59 5.78
CA CYS A 55 14.39 5.64 6.89
C CYS A 55 13.61 4.36 6.60
N ALA A 56 12.48 4.46 5.90
CA ALA A 56 11.64 3.34 5.51
C ALA A 56 12.12 2.60 4.24
N GLY A 57 13.20 3.05 3.59
CA GLY A 57 13.69 2.47 2.33
C GLY A 57 12.81 2.79 1.11
N LEU A 58 11.94 3.80 1.23
CA LEU A 58 10.98 4.23 0.21
C LEU A 58 11.50 5.41 -0.63
N TYR A 59 12.65 5.95 -0.26
CA TYR A 59 13.45 6.86 -1.07
C TYR A 59 14.86 6.31 -1.17
N LEU A 60 15.34 6.07 -2.38
CA LEU A 60 16.66 5.48 -2.62
C LEU A 60 17.48 6.35 -3.57
N LYS A 61 18.80 6.20 -3.47
CA LYS A 61 19.78 6.76 -4.40
C LYS A 61 20.59 5.61 -5.01
N ASP A 62 20.58 5.50 -6.33
CA ASP A 62 21.37 4.51 -7.05
C ASP A 62 22.83 5.00 -7.15
N PRO A 63 23.81 4.31 -6.54
CA PRO A 63 25.21 4.71 -6.58
C PRO A 63 25.83 4.61 -7.98
N LYS A 64 25.24 3.86 -8.91
CA LYS A 64 25.78 3.71 -10.28
C LYS A 64 25.33 4.82 -11.23
N SER A 65 24.07 5.22 -11.13
CA SER A 65 23.49 6.23 -12.04
C SER A 65 23.29 7.61 -11.40
N ASP A 66 23.60 7.75 -10.11
CA ASP A 66 23.37 8.95 -9.28
C ASP A 66 21.90 9.38 -9.20
N LYS A 67 20.97 8.57 -9.74
CA LYS A 67 19.53 8.84 -9.69
C LYS A 67 19.01 8.59 -8.29
N GLU A 68 18.24 9.53 -7.78
CA GLU A 68 17.52 9.38 -6.53
C GLU A 68 16.03 9.71 -6.71
N GLY A 69 15.21 9.18 -5.81
CA GLY A 69 13.78 9.42 -5.85
C GLY A 69 12.98 8.42 -5.03
N ILE A 70 11.66 8.60 -5.07
CA ILE A 70 10.69 7.71 -4.43
C ILE A 70 10.72 6.36 -5.16
N THR A 71 10.67 5.27 -4.41
CA THR A 71 10.64 3.91 -4.97
C THR A 71 9.22 3.51 -5.37
N LEU A 72 9.09 2.44 -6.16
CA LEU A 72 7.78 1.85 -6.45
C LEU A 72 7.02 1.49 -5.15
N ALA A 73 7.71 0.96 -4.14
CA ALA A 73 7.11 0.70 -2.83
C ALA A 73 6.54 1.98 -2.20
N GLY A 74 7.29 3.08 -2.23
CA GLY A 74 6.83 4.35 -1.67
C GLY A 74 5.57 4.85 -2.36
N ILE A 75 5.52 4.72 -3.69
CA ILE A 75 4.33 5.05 -4.49
C ILE A 75 3.16 4.12 -4.17
N LEU A 76 3.37 2.81 -4.05
CA LEU A 76 2.29 1.87 -3.78
C LEU A 76 1.73 1.98 -2.36
N ILE A 77 2.53 2.36 -1.36
CA ILE A 77 2.07 2.49 0.03
C ILE A 77 1.41 3.86 0.27
N PHE A 78 2.02 4.95 -0.21
CA PHE A 78 1.61 6.31 0.13
C PHE A 78 1.15 7.15 -1.06
N GLY A 79 1.26 6.66 -2.29
CA GLY A 79 0.92 7.43 -3.48
C GLY A 79 -0.57 7.74 -3.62
N LYS A 80 -0.88 8.87 -4.24
CA LYS A 80 -2.23 9.16 -4.75
C LYS A 80 -2.55 8.25 -5.95
N PRO A 81 -3.83 7.98 -6.24
CA PRO A 81 -4.23 7.10 -7.34
C PRO A 81 -3.63 7.46 -8.69
N GLU A 82 -3.47 8.75 -9.00
CA GLU A 82 -2.92 9.21 -10.27
C GLU A 82 -1.44 8.83 -10.43
N LEU A 83 -0.65 8.97 -9.35
CA LEU A 83 0.76 8.60 -9.34
C LEU A 83 0.93 7.08 -9.42
N ILE A 84 0.09 6.32 -8.71
CA ILE A 84 0.09 4.86 -8.78
C ILE A 84 -0.22 4.39 -10.20
N LEU A 85 -1.26 4.94 -10.82
CA LEU A 85 -1.64 4.59 -12.20
C LEU A 85 -0.52 4.94 -13.19
N ALA A 86 0.16 6.07 -13.00
CA ALA A 86 1.30 6.45 -13.83
C ALA A 86 2.51 5.53 -13.65
N ALA A 87 2.78 5.07 -12.43
CA ALA A 87 3.92 4.22 -12.10
C ALA A 87 3.69 2.73 -12.41
N LEU A 88 2.48 2.24 -12.16
CA LEU A 88 2.05 0.86 -12.33
C LEU A 88 0.60 0.82 -12.85
N PRO A 89 0.39 0.97 -14.18
CA PRO A 89 -0.96 1.07 -14.77
C PRO A 89 -1.86 -0.14 -14.53
N HIS A 90 -1.27 -1.29 -14.25
CA HIS A 90 -1.98 -2.54 -13.97
C HIS A 90 -2.19 -2.78 -12.47
N HIS A 91 -1.92 -1.79 -11.61
CA HIS A 91 -2.19 -1.90 -10.17
C HIS A 91 -3.69 -1.97 -9.91
N ARG A 92 -4.14 -3.16 -9.51
CA ARG A 92 -5.53 -3.46 -9.24
C ARG A 92 -5.61 -4.67 -8.31
N THR A 93 -6.53 -4.60 -7.37
CA THR A 93 -6.90 -5.73 -6.52
C THR A 93 -8.40 -5.95 -6.64
N ASP A 94 -8.79 -7.18 -6.98
CA ASP A 94 -10.19 -7.57 -7.09
C ASP A 94 -10.62 -8.30 -5.81
N ALA A 95 -11.62 -7.76 -5.13
CA ALA A 95 -12.33 -8.49 -4.08
C ALA A 95 -13.54 -9.17 -4.71
N LEU A 96 -13.67 -10.48 -4.57
CA LEU A 96 -14.76 -11.24 -5.18
C LEU A 96 -15.35 -12.23 -4.18
N LEU A 97 -16.68 -12.33 -4.18
CA LEU A 97 -17.42 -13.35 -3.46
C LEU A 97 -18.10 -14.30 -4.45
N ARG A 98 -17.94 -15.59 -4.23
CA ARG A 98 -18.67 -16.67 -4.91
C ARG A 98 -19.07 -17.70 -3.87
N LYS A 99 -20.36 -17.74 -3.52
CA LYS A 99 -20.97 -18.56 -2.48
C LYS A 99 -22.23 -19.26 -3.00
N VAL A 100 -23.15 -18.54 -3.63
CA VAL A 100 -24.41 -19.07 -4.16
C VAL A 100 -24.30 -19.35 -5.66
N ASN A 101 -23.80 -18.39 -6.43
CA ASN A 101 -23.56 -18.56 -7.86
C ASN A 101 -22.10 -18.94 -8.11
N LEU A 102 -21.85 -20.10 -8.74
CA LEU A 102 -20.49 -20.55 -9.08
C LEU A 102 -20.02 -20.03 -10.44
N ASP A 103 -20.95 -19.65 -11.31
CA ASP A 103 -20.68 -19.12 -12.66
C ASP A 103 -20.55 -17.59 -12.69
N ARG A 104 -21.08 -16.88 -11.67
CA ARG A 104 -21.02 -15.42 -11.52
C ARG A 104 -20.52 -15.00 -10.14
N TYR A 105 -20.13 -13.73 -10.01
CA TYR A 105 -19.83 -13.14 -8.70
C TYR A 105 -21.12 -12.80 -7.97
N ASP A 106 -21.22 -13.20 -6.69
CA ASP A 106 -22.30 -12.75 -5.80
C ASP A 106 -22.06 -11.32 -5.32
N ASP A 107 -20.78 -10.95 -5.18
CA ASP A 107 -20.34 -9.57 -4.94
C ASP A 107 -18.93 -9.36 -5.52
N TYR A 108 -18.62 -8.13 -5.89
CA TYR A 108 -17.37 -7.75 -6.53
C TYR A 108 -17.01 -6.29 -6.22
N ASP A 109 -15.78 -6.05 -5.76
CA ASP A 109 -15.20 -4.72 -5.59
C ASP A 109 -13.88 -4.59 -6.37
N ASP A 110 -13.77 -3.54 -7.17
CA ASP A 110 -12.57 -3.17 -7.93
C ASP A 110 -11.77 -2.12 -7.15
N ILE A 111 -10.62 -2.51 -6.63
CA ILE A 111 -9.81 -1.69 -5.74
C ILE A 111 -8.53 -1.24 -6.46
N ARG A 112 -8.42 0.07 -6.73
CA ARG A 112 -7.32 0.69 -7.50
C ARG A 112 -6.65 1.85 -6.75
N VAL A 113 -6.51 1.68 -5.44
CA VAL A 113 -5.92 2.66 -4.52
C VAL A 113 -4.59 2.14 -3.96
N ASN A 114 -3.92 2.93 -3.14
CA ASN A 114 -2.68 2.49 -2.47
C ASN A 114 -2.91 1.24 -1.59
N LEU A 115 -1.82 0.60 -1.20
CA LEU A 115 -1.85 -0.67 -0.47
C LEU A 115 -2.54 -0.57 0.90
N LEU A 116 -2.39 0.57 1.60
CA LEU A 116 -3.01 0.77 2.92
C LEU A 116 -4.53 0.89 2.81
N GLU A 117 -5.01 1.73 1.89
CA GLU A 117 -6.44 1.88 1.62
C GLU A 117 -7.02 0.59 1.00
N SER A 118 -6.25 -0.12 0.19
CA SER A 118 -6.67 -1.40 -0.38
C SER A 118 -6.91 -2.43 0.72
N TYR A 119 -6.01 -2.50 1.71
CA TYR A 119 -6.20 -3.36 2.87
C TYR A 119 -7.51 -3.04 3.61
N GLU A 120 -7.81 -1.75 3.82
CA GLU A 120 -9.04 -1.35 4.49
C GLU A 120 -10.30 -1.71 3.71
N ARG A 121 -10.32 -1.44 2.40
CA ARG A 121 -11.46 -1.82 1.54
C ARG A 121 -11.65 -3.33 1.50
N LEU A 122 -10.56 -4.10 1.44
CA LEU A 122 -10.62 -5.56 1.52
C LEU A 122 -11.16 -6.05 2.85
N MET A 123 -10.71 -5.49 3.97
CA MET A 123 -11.23 -5.86 5.29
C MET A 123 -12.70 -5.50 5.45
N GLN A 124 -13.15 -4.37 4.90
CA GLN A 124 -14.57 -4.01 4.85
C GLN A 124 -15.38 -4.98 3.99
N PHE A 125 -14.86 -5.37 2.82
CA PHE A 125 -15.49 -6.38 1.95
C PHE A 125 -15.61 -7.73 2.66
N ILE A 126 -14.55 -8.17 3.35
CA ILE A 126 -14.56 -9.41 4.14
C ILE A 126 -15.59 -9.31 5.27
N ASN A 127 -15.59 -8.22 6.04
CA ASN A 127 -16.53 -8.03 7.15
C ASN A 127 -18.00 -8.01 6.69
N LYS A 128 -18.29 -7.45 5.51
CA LYS A 128 -19.62 -7.46 4.91
C LYS A 128 -20.17 -8.88 4.66
N HIS A 129 -19.28 -9.84 4.42
CA HIS A 129 -19.63 -11.20 3.98
C HIS A 129 -19.29 -12.29 5.00
N LEU A 130 -18.61 -11.95 6.09
CA LEU A 130 -18.52 -12.81 7.26
C LEU A 130 -19.90 -12.95 7.88
N ASN A 131 -20.36 -14.19 8.05
CA ASN A 131 -21.54 -14.47 8.85
C ASN A 131 -21.16 -14.17 10.31
N ASP A 132 -21.70 -13.08 10.87
CA ASP A 132 -21.55 -12.71 12.28
C ASP A 132 -22.33 -13.73 13.15
N THR A 133 -21.77 -14.93 13.30
CA THR A 133 -22.41 -16.01 14.03
C THR A 133 -22.06 -15.81 15.49
N PHE A 134 -22.84 -14.99 16.19
CA PHE A 134 -22.83 -14.98 17.65
C PHE A 134 -23.17 -16.39 18.13
N TYR A 135 -22.15 -17.10 18.62
CA TYR A 135 -22.38 -18.30 19.41
C TYR A 135 -22.78 -17.82 20.81
N LEU A 136 -24.09 -17.71 21.06
CA LEU A 136 -24.59 -17.77 22.43
C LEU A 136 -24.49 -19.24 22.81
N GLU A 137 -23.57 -19.58 23.72
CA GLU A 137 -23.69 -20.83 24.48
C GLU A 137 -25.09 -20.81 25.11
N ILE A 138 -25.98 -21.66 24.61
CA ILE A 138 -27.27 -21.90 25.25
C ILE A 138 -26.96 -22.79 26.46
N ASP A 139 -27.35 -22.30 27.64
CA ASP A 139 -27.20 -22.89 28.98
C ASP A 139 -27.27 -24.44 29.05
#